data_AF-A0A7R9WCC1-F1
#
_entry.id   AF-A0A7R9WCC1-F1
#
_cell.length_a   1.000
_cell.length_b   1.000
_cell.length_c   1.000
_cell.angle_alpha   90.00
_cell.angle_beta   90.00
_cell.angle_gamma   90.00
#
_symmetry.space_group_name_H-M   'P 1'
#
loop_
_entity.id
_entity.type
_entity.pdbx_description
1 polymer ?
#
loop_
_entity_poly.entity_id
_entity_poly.type
_entity_poly.pdbx_seq_one_letter_code
_entity_poly.pdbx_strand_id
1 'polypeptide(L)'
;GKEKGGCFMSEVELYGDVVLRFVSFPRGTSSTDASAATAPAPFLPHLAPNPGCKNPSFTYGLRRIDHAVGNVPDLLEAAEHVKAFTGFHEFAEFTAEDVGTVESGLNSVVLASDSEDVLLPLNEPTEGRRKSQIQTYLEQNQGPGLQHLALKTDDIFSTITSMRRA
;
A
#
# COMPACT_ATOMS: atom_id res chain seq x y z
N GLY A 1 -5.39 5.30 -20.54
CA GLY A 1 -4.95 5.50 -21.95
C GLY A 1 -4.02 4.38 -22.35
N LYS A 2 -4.08 3.87 -23.58
CA LYS A 2 -3.29 2.71 -24.04
C LYS A 2 -1.79 3.06 -24.12
N GLU A 3 -0.95 2.33 -23.40
CA GLU A 3 0.51 2.42 -23.55
C GLU A 3 1.01 1.27 -24.45
N LYS A 4 1.95 1.59 -25.35
CA LYS A 4 2.63 0.63 -26.22
C LYS A 4 3.49 -0.30 -25.35
N GLY A 5 3.25 -1.61 -25.40
CA GLY A 5 4.10 -2.59 -24.72
C GLY A 5 3.39 -3.72 -23.97
N GLY A 6 2.06 -3.80 -24.02
CA GLY A 6 1.33 -4.93 -23.40
C GLY A 6 1.11 -4.79 -21.89
N CYS A 7 0.92 -3.57 -21.40
CA CYS A 7 0.42 -3.27 -20.06
C CYS A 7 -0.66 -2.19 -20.16
N PHE A 8 -1.69 -2.26 -19.33
CA PHE A 8 -2.70 -1.21 -19.19
C PHE A 8 -2.61 -0.61 -17.79
N MET A 9 -2.56 0.72 -17.73
CA MET A 9 -2.51 1.47 -16.48
C MET A 9 -3.57 2.58 -16.45
N SER A 10 -4.09 2.82 -15.26
CA SER A 10 -4.95 3.96 -14.94
C SER A 10 -4.74 4.37 -13.49
N GLU A 11 -4.97 5.64 -13.20
CA GLU A 11 -4.85 6.22 -11.86
C GLU A 11 -6.14 6.94 -11.51
N VAL A 12 -6.49 6.86 -10.23
CA VAL A 12 -7.54 7.65 -9.61
C VAL A 12 -6.98 8.25 -8.33
N GLU A 13 -7.46 9.43 -7.96
CA GLU A 13 -7.15 10.03 -6.66
C GLU A 13 -7.65 9.11 -5.54
N LEU A 14 -6.84 8.93 -4.49
CA LEU A 14 -7.16 8.08 -3.36
C LEU A 14 -7.48 8.92 -2.11
N TYR A 15 -6.53 9.78 -1.69
CA TYR A 15 -6.70 10.81 -0.66
C TYR A 15 -5.52 11.79 -0.73
N GLY A 16 -5.78 13.09 -0.49
CA GLY A 16 -4.76 14.13 -0.70
C GLY A 16 -4.18 14.05 -2.11
N ASP A 17 -2.84 14.06 -2.22
CA ASP A 17 -2.14 13.91 -3.50
C ASP A 17 -1.73 12.45 -3.81
N VAL A 18 -2.23 11.47 -3.04
CA VAL A 18 -1.97 10.04 -3.26
C VAL A 18 -2.92 9.49 -4.32
N VAL A 19 -2.38 8.73 -5.28
CA VAL A 19 -3.16 8.05 -6.32
C VAL A 19 -3.16 6.54 -6.13
N LEU A 20 -4.31 5.90 -6.40
CA LEU A 20 -4.39 4.46 -6.57
C LEU A 20 -4.16 4.12 -8.04
N ARG A 21 -3.06 3.43 -8.33
CA ARG A 21 -2.69 3.01 -9.68
C ARG A 21 -3.12 1.56 -9.94
N PHE A 22 -4.01 1.37 -10.91
CA PHE A 22 -4.35 0.07 -11.45
C PHE A 22 -3.36 -0.32 -12.54
N VAL A 23 -2.86 -1.55 -12.50
CA VAL A 23 -1.92 -2.11 -13.48
C VAL A 23 -2.42 -3.49 -13.90
N SER A 24 -2.54 -3.74 -15.20
CA SER A 24 -2.91 -5.06 -15.71
C SER A 24 -2.07 -5.44 -16.92
N PHE A 25 -1.75 -6.73 -17.01
CA PHE A 25 -1.03 -7.33 -18.12
C PHE A 25 -1.96 -8.29 -18.87
N PRO A 26 -1.94 -8.33 -20.21
CA PRO A 26 -2.62 -9.36 -20.97
C PRO A 26 -2.18 -10.73 -20.47
N ARG A 27 -3.14 -11.60 -20.13
CA ARG A 27 -2.83 -13.02 -19.94
C ARG A 27 -2.25 -13.53 -21.26
N GLY A 28 -1.06 -14.14 -21.20
CA GLY A 28 -0.53 -14.84 -22.35
C GLY A 28 -1.60 -15.80 -22.87
N THR A 29 -1.94 -15.73 -24.15
CA THR A 29 -2.61 -16.86 -24.80
C THR A 29 -1.74 -18.06 -24.52
N SER A 30 -2.32 -19.14 -23.99
CA SER A 30 -1.68 -20.45 -23.97
C SER A 30 -1.49 -20.91 -25.42
N SER A 31 -0.56 -20.28 -26.15
CA SER A 31 -0.10 -20.75 -27.43
C SER A 31 0.86 -21.89 -27.12
N THR A 32 0.48 -23.07 -27.59
CA THR A 32 1.25 -24.31 -27.61
C THR A 32 2.58 -24.22 -28.38
N ASP A 33 2.97 -23.04 -28.87
CA ASP A 33 4.19 -22.82 -29.64
C ASP A 33 5.28 -22.22 -28.74
N ALA A 34 6.10 -23.11 -28.19
CA ALA A 34 7.20 -22.82 -27.27
C ALA A 34 8.41 -22.07 -27.88
N SER A 35 8.29 -21.50 -29.09
CA SER A 35 9.44 -20.92 -29.82
C SER A 35 9.53 -19.39 -29.84
N ALA A 36 8.56 -18.67 -29.27
CA ALA A 36 8.55 -17.20 -29.26
C ALA A 36 8.10 -16.55 -27.94
N ALA A 37 8.16 -17.28 -26.82
CA ALA A 37 7.85 -16.71 -25.51
C ALA A 37 8.99 -15.76 -25.09
N THR A 38 8.87 -14.49 -25.46
CA THR A 38 9.67 -13.42 -24.84
C THR A 38 9.42 -13.50 -23.34
N ALA A 39 10.48 -13.68 -22.56
CA ALA A 39 10.38 -13.72 -21.10
C ALA A 39 9.55 -12.52 -20.62
N PRO A 40 8.64 -12.70 -19.64
CA PRO A 40 7.81 -11.61 -19.15
C PRO A 40 8.70 -10.43 -18.74
N ALA A 41 8.30 -9.22 -19.11
CA ALA A 41 9.02 -8.01 -18.74
C ALA A 41 9.23 -7.97 -17.22
N PRO A 42 10.41 -7.59 -16.72
CA PRO A 42 10.75 -7.72 -15.30
C PRO A 42 9.91 -6.80 -14.39
N PHE A 43 9.30 -5.76 -14.95
CA PHE A 43 8.43 -4.83 -14.24
C PHE A 43 7.43 -4.17 -15.21
N LEU A 44 7.71 -2.97 -15.74
CA LEU A 44 6.88 -2.31 -16.75
C LEU A 44 7.53 -2.37 -18.14
N PRO A 45 6.76 -2.44 -19.25
CA PRO A 45 7.30 -2.64 -20.60
C PRO A 45 8.27 -1.55 -21.09
N HIS A 46 8.14 -0.32 -20.58
CA HIS A 46 8.99 0.81 -20.97
C HIS A 46 10.27 0.91 -20.14
N LEU A 47 10.47 0.04 -19.14
CA LEU A 47 11.64 0.04 -18.28
C LEU A 47 12.65 -1.03 -18.72
N ALA A 48 13.91 -0.61 -18.90
CA ALA A 48 15.00 -1.51 -19.21
C ALA A 48 15.52 -2.19 -17.93
N PRO A 49 15.88 -3.49 -17.97
CA PRO A 49 16.59 -4.14 -16.87
C PRO A 49 17.88 -3.37 -16.55
N ASN A 50 18.21 -3.22 -15.27
CA ASN A 50 19.50 -2.66 -14.86
C ASN A 50 20.60 -3.72 -15.02
N PRO A 51 21.53 -3.58 -15.97
CA PRO A 51 22.56 -4.61 -16.23
C PRO A 51 23.56 -4.76 -15.09
N GLY A 52 23.68 -3.76 -14.19
CA GLY A 52 24.56 -3.80 -13.02
C GLY A 52 23.93 -4.49 -11.80
N CYS A 53 22.63 -4.77 -11.83
CA CYS A 53 21.93 -5.41 -10.72
C CYS A 53 22.15 -6.93 -10.79
N LYS A 54 23.24 -7.39 -10.19
CA LYS A 54 23.35 -8.82 -9.84
C LYS A 54 22.27 -9.12 -8.80
N ASN A 55 21.62 -10.28 -8.88
CA ASN A 55 20.73 -10.74 -7.81
C ASN A 55 21.43 -10.47 -6.46
N PRO A 56 20.85 -9.63 -5.59
CA PRO A 56 21.55 -9.24 -4.39
C PRO A 56 21.88 -10.50 -3.60
N SER A 57 23.17 -10.72 -3.32
CA SER A 57 23.64 -11.89 -2.56
C SER A 57 23.10 -11.90 -1.13
N PHE A 58 22.53 -10.78 -0.70
CA PHE A 58 22.00 -10.55 0.62
C PHE A 58 20.64 -9.85 0.53
N THR A 59 19.68 -10.32 1.32
CA THR A 59 18.38 -9.67 1.50
C THR A 59 18.06 -9.63 2.99
N TYR A 60 17.27 -8.66 3.42
CA TYR A 60 16.77 -8.61 4.79
C TYR A 60 15.62 -9.60 5.07
N GLY A 61 15.19 -10.41 4.09
CA GLY A 61 14.08 -11.37 4.25
C GLY A 61 12.67 -10.79 4.07
N LEU A 62 12.53 -9.53 3.63
CA LEU A 62 11.23 -8.93 3.31
C LEU A 62 10.63 -9.59 2.05
N ARG A 63 9.31 -9.85 2.07
CA ARG A 63 8.62 -10.65 1.05
C ARG A 63 7.63 -9.86 0.20
N ARG A 64 6.73 -9.12 0.84
CA ARG A 64 5.65 -8.36 0.20
C ARG A 64 5.19 -7.21 1.08
N ILE A 65 4.46 -6.28 0.48
CA ILE A 65 3.64 -5.33 1.24
C ILE A 65 2.50 -6.13 1.89
N ASP A 66 2.26 -5.87 3.17
CA ASP A 66 1.17 -6.44 3.93
C ASP A 66 -0.04 -5.51 3.92
N HIS A 67 0.17 -4.23 4.27
CA HIS A 67 -0.85 -3.18 4.19
C HIS A 67 -0.21 -1.79 4.03
N ALA A 68 -1.00 -0.83 3.53
CA ALA A 68 -0.58 0.56 3.30
C ALA A 68 -1.57 1.52 3.98
N VAL A 69 -1.09 2.30 4.95
CA VAL A 69 -1.96 3.09 5.84
C VAL A 69 -1.97 4.56 5.44
N GLY A 70 -3.17 5.10 5.23
CA GLY A 70 -3.42 6.52 4.99
C GLY A 70 -3.83 7.26 6.26
N ASN A 71 -3.39 8.51 6.39
CA ASN A 71 -3.91 9.45 7.37
C ASN A 71 -4.74 10.50 6.65
N VAL A 72 -5.95 10.74 7.15
CA VAL A 72 -6.94 11.65 6.58
C VAL A 72 -7.54 12.54 7.69
N PRO A 73 -8.04 13.74 7.37
CA PRO A 73 -8.69 14.61 8.35
C PRO A 73 -10.09 14.14 8.73
N ASP A 74 -10.80 13.46 7.82
CA ASP A 74 -12.14 12.89 8.01
C ASP A 74 -12.12 11.44 7.51
N LEU A 75 -12.28 10.49 8.43
CA LEU A 75 -12.22 9.06 8.13
C LEU A 75 -13.43 8.58 7.33
N LEU A 76 -14.64 9.04 7.70
CA LEU A 76 -15.87 8.58 7.09
C LEU A 76 -15.93 9.02 5.63
N GLU A 77 -15.64 10.29 5.35
CA GLU A 77 -15.61 10.82 3.98
C GLU A 77 -14.61 10.05 3.11
N ALA A 78 -13.38 9.86 3.60
CA ALA A 78 -12.34 9.15 2.85
C ALA A 78 -12.69 7.67 2.64
N ALA A 79 -13.20 6.99 3.67
CA ALA A 79 -13.57 5.58 3.57
C ALA A 79 -14.73 5.38 2.58
N GLU A 80 -15.78 6.19 2.66
CA GLU A 80 -16.91 6.13 1.71
C GLU A 80 -16.47 6.43 0.28
N HIS A 81 -15.59 7.41 0.09
CA HIS A 81 -15.01 7.70 -1.23
C HIS A 81 -14.31 6.47 -1.81
N VAL A 82 -13.40 5.85 -1.05
CA VAL A 82 -12.64 4.67 -1.50
C VAL A 82 -13.57 3.48 -1.76
N LYS A 83 -14.51 3.20 -0.86
CA LYS A 83 -15.51 2.12 -1.04
C LYS A 83 -16.33 2.33 -2.30
N ALA A 84 -16.77 3.56 -2.58
CA ALA A 84 -17.65 3.85 -3.71
C ALA A 84 -17.04 3.51 -5.08
N PHE A 85 -15.75 3.78 -5.29
CA PHE A 85 -15.10 3.50 -6.59
C PHE A 85 -14.41 2.14 -6.67
N THR A 86 -14.01 1.55 -5.53
CA THR A 86 -13.33 0.24 -5.50
C THR A 86 -14.27 -0.94 -5.29
N GLY A 87 -15.38 -0.73 -4.57
CA GLY A 87 -16.21 -1.82 -4.03
C GLY A 87 -15.58 -2.55 -2.84
N PHE A 88 -14.49 -2.05 -2.26
CA PHE A 88 -13.88 -2.63 -1.06
C PHE A 88 -14.86 -2.62 0.11
N HIS A 89 -14.70 -3.58 1.02
CA HIS A 89 -15.51 -3.71 2.22
C HIS A 89 -14.70 -3.39 3.48
N GLU A 90 -15.40 -3.06 4.56
CA GLU A 90 -14.79 -2.90 5.89
C GLU A 90 -14.39 -4.26 6.44
N PHE A 91 -13.10 -4.40 6.75
CA PHE A 91 -12.52 -5.62 7.29
C PHE A 91 -12.38 -5.56 8.82
N ALA A 92 -11.98 -4.41 9.35
CA ALA A 92 -11.84 -4.17 10.78
C ALA A 92 -11.96 -2.68 11.09
N GLU A 93 -12.41 -2.37 12.29
CA GLU A 93 -12.46 -1.00 12.82
C GLU A 93 -11.76 -0.96 14.17
N PHE A 94 -11.14 0.16 14.46
CA PHE A 94 -10.52 0.41 15.75
C PHE A 94 -10.81 1.83 16.19
N THR A 95 -11.30 1.98 17.40
CA THR A 95 -11.63 3.29 17.97
C THR A 95 -10.53 3.77 18.92
N ALA A 96 -10.64 5.02 19.36
CA ALA A 96 -9.77 5.56 20.41
C ALA A 96 -9.75 4.69 21.68
N GLU A 97 -10.83 3.96 21.96
CA GLU A 97 -10.91 3.06 23.13
C GLU A 97 -10.07 1.79 22.94
N ASP A 98 -9.89 1.35 21.69
CA ASP A 98 -9.16 0.13 21.34
C ASP A 98 -7.64 0.36 21.16
N VAL A 99 -7.24 1.54 20.67
CA VAL A 99 -5.85 1.82 20.23
C VAL A 99 -5.23 3.01 20.97
N GLY A 100 -6.04 3.80 21.67
CA GLY A 100 -5.59 5.00 22.37
C GLY A 100 -4.79 4.68 23.63
N THR A 101 -3.84 5.55 23.94
CA THR A 101 -3.37 5.70 25.31
C THR A 101 -4.32 6.65 26.04
N VAL A 102 -4.26 6.70 27.38
CA VAL A 102 -5.06 7.66 28.20
C VAL A 102 -4.88 9.13 27.76
N GLU A 103 -3.87 9.43 26.94
CA GLU A 103 -3.50 10.80 26.53
C GLU A 103 -3.72 11.12 25.04
N SER A 104 -3.76 10.13 24.13
CA SER A 104 -3.94 10.36 22.68
C SER A 104 -4.52 9.11 21.97
N GLY A 105 -5.42 9.33 21.02
CA GLY A 105 -6.06 8.27 20.23
C GLY A 105 -6.11 8.54 18.72
N LEU A 106 -6.74 7.61 18.03
CA LEU A 106 -7.15 7.69 16.62
C LEU A 106 -8.38 6.80 16.42
N ASN A 107 -9.17 7.09 15.39
CA ASN A 107 -10.10 6.12 14.83
C ASN A 107 -9.49 5.57 13.55
N SER A 108 -9.73 4.29 13.28
CA SER A 108 -9.20 3.58 12.13
C SER A 108 -10.27 2.67 11.52
N VAL A 109 -10.32 2.65 10.19
CA VAL A 109 -11.09 1.67 9.41
C VAL A 109 -10.14 1.00 8.44
N VAL A 110 -10.20 -0.33 8.36
CA VAL A 110 -9.44 -1.13 7.40
C VAL A 110 -10.35 -1.50 6.24
N LEU A 111 -10.04 -0.99 5.04
CA LEU A 111 -10.71 -1.41 3.81
C LEU A 111 -9.96 -2.56 3.15
N ALA A 112 -10.70 -3.55 2.65
CA ALA A 112 -10.14 -4.74 2.01
C ALA A 112 -10.77 -5.03 0.65
N SER A 113 -9.96 -5.54 -0.27
CA SER A 113 -10.45 -6.21 -1.48
C SER A 113 -11.22 -7.50 -1.14
N ASP A 114 -12.03 -8.03 -2.05
CA ASP A 114 -12.81 -9.26 -1.85
C ASP A 114 -12.01 -10.48 -1.36
N SER A 115 -10.76 -10.64 -1.79
CA SER A 115 -9.89 -11.74 -1.32
C SER A 115 -9.10 -11.41 -0.05
N GLU A 116 -9.26 -10.20 0.49
CA GLU A 116 -8.54 -9.65 1.64
C GLU A 116 -7.00 -9.61 1.46
N ASP A 117 -6.50 -9.78 0.23
CA ASP A 117 -5.06 -9.69 -0.06
C ASP A 117 -4.55 -8.24 -0.18
N VAL A 118 -5.44 -7.28 -0.42
CA VAL A 118 -5.13 -5.84 -0.46
C VAL A 118 -5.84 -5.15 0.69
N LEU A 119 -5.06 -4.61 1.62
CA LEU A 119 -5.54 -3.93 2.82
C LEU A 119 -5.10 -2.47 2.82
N LEU A 120 -6.07 -1.56 2.97
CA LEU A 120 -5.90 -0.11 3.02
C LEU A 120 -6.52 0.46 4.31
N PRO A 121 -5.79 0.43 5.44
CA PRO A 121 -6.19 1.16 6.64
C PRO A 121 -6.19 2.67 6.43
N LEU A 122 -7.19 3.35 6.98
CA LEU A 122 -7.32 4.80 7.04
C LEU A 122 -7.46 5.23 8.49
N ASN A 123 -6.78 6.32 8.88
CA ASN A 123 -6.86 6.87 10.22
C ASN A 123 -7.27 8.34 10.21
N GLU A 124 -8.05 8.74 11.21
CA GLU A 124 -8.29 10.15 11.56
C GLU A 124 -7.80 10.48 12.98
N PRO A 125 -7.47 11.75 13.26
CA PRO A 125 -7.16 12.17 14.61
C PRO A 125 -8.41 12.15 15.50
N THR A 126 -8.26 11.72 16.75
CA THR A 126 -9.30 11.91 17.78
C THR A 126 -8.93 13.05 18.71
N GLU A 127 -9.93 13.64 19.35
CA GLU A 127 -9.70 14.58 20.46
C GLU A 127 -9.09 13.86 21.66
N GLY A 128 -8.15 14.51 22.34
CA GLY A 128 -7.41 13.93 23.47
C GLY A 128 -6.65 14.99 24.27
N ARG A 129 -6.13 14.61 25.44
CA ARG A 129 -5.35 15.54 26.32
C ARG A 129 -4.04 15.96 25.67
N ARG A 130 -3.46 15.11 24.82
CA ARG A 130 -2.34 15.40 23.95
C ARG A 130 -2.77 15.28 22.49
N LYS A 131 -2.11 16.07 21.67
CA LYS A 131 -2.29 16.07 20.22
C LYS A 131 -2.06 14.67 19.64
N SER A 132 -3.01 14.19 18.84
CA SER A 132 -2.89 12.92 18.12
C SER A 132 -1.65 12.90 17.21
N GLN A 133 -0.99 11.75 17.12
CA GLN A 133 0.07 11.53 16.14
C GLN A 133 -0.44 11.69 14.70
N ILE A 134 -1.72 11.41 14.45
CA ILE A 134 -2.37 11.61 13.15
C ILE A 134 -2.44 13.10 12.82
N GLN A 135 -2.88 13.92 13.79
CA GLN A 135 -2.89 15.38 13.64
C GLN A 135 -1.48 15.94 13.40
N THR A 136 -0.48 15.41 14.10
CA THR A 136 0.92 15.80 13.89
C THR A 136 1.40 15.46 12.48
N TYR A 137 1.03 14.28 11.97
CA TYR A 137 1.30 13.91 10.58
C TYR A 137 0.65 14.89 9.60
N LEU A 138 -0.65 15.16 9.73
CA LEU A 138 -1.39 16.02 8.80
C LEU A 138 -0.78 17.43 8.72
N GLU A 139 -0.33 17.98 9.85
CA GLU A 139 0.32 19.30 9.85
C GLU A 139 1.71 19.29 9.21
N GLN A 140 2.51 18.25 9.45
CA GLN A 140 3.87 18.15 8.91
C GLN A 140 3.89 17.76 7.44
N ASN A 141 2.93 16.91 7.03
CA ASN A 141 2.71 16.48 5.65
C ASN A 141 1.89 17.50 4.85
N GLN A 142 1.32 18.51 5.50
CA GLN A 142 0.46 19.54 4.90
C GLN A 142 -0.83 18.99 4.28
N GLY A 143 -1.39 17.94 4.86
CA GLY A 143 -2.63 17.31 4.42
C GLY A 143 -2.62 15.79 4.50
N PRO A 144 -3.66 15.14 3.93
CA PRO A 144 -3.77 13.69 3.88
C PRO A 144 -2.58 13.05 3.17
N GLY A 145 -2.26 11.81 3.54
CA GLY A 145 -1.17 11.09 2.89
C GLY A 145 -0.91 9.70 3.45
N LEU A 146 0.00 8.98 2.81
CA LEU A 146 0.43 7.66 3.24
C LEU A 146 1.36 7.78 4.45
N GLN A 147 0.95 7.22 5.58
CA GLN A 147 1.68 7.28 6.83
C GLN A 147 2.77 6.20 6.90
N HIS A 148 2.40 4.94 6.65
CA HIS A 148 3.34 3.83 6.74
C HIS A 148 2.98 2.67 5.80
N LEU A 149 3.99 1.86 5.50
CA LEU A 149 3.86 0.58 4.81
C LEU A 149 4.30 -0.53 5.76
N ALA A 150 3.44 -1.53 5.96
CA ALA A 150 3.84 -2.75 6.62
C ALA A 150 4.41 -3.73 5.59
N LEU A 151 5.57 -4.31 5.91
CA LEU A 151 6.27 -5.24 5.03
C LEU A 151 6.34 -6.60 5.71
N LYS A 152 5.78 -7.62 5.06
CA LYS A 152 5.78 -8.99 5.57
C LYS A 152 7.17 -9.62 5.48
N THR A 153 7.55 -10.34 6.52
CA THR A 153 8.70 -11.26 6.57
C THR A 153 8.27 -12.57 7.21
N ASP A 154 8.92 -13.66 6.82
CA ASP A 154 8.71 -14.99 7.41
C ASP A 154 9.62 -15.22 8.64
N ASP A 155 10.62 -14.36 8.85
CA ASP A 155 11.56 -14.42 10.00
C ASP A 155 11.87 -13.00 10.50
N ILE A 156 10.99 -12.49 11.37
CA ILE A 156 11.11 -11.13 11.90
C ILE A 156 12.37 -10.92 12.75
N PHE A 157 12.87 -11.95 13.44
CA PHE A 157 14.07 -11.84 14.26
C PHE A 157 15.31 -11.64 13.40
N SER A 158 15.48 -12.46 12.35
CA SER A 158 16.59 -12.32 11.41
C SER A 158 16.51 -11.00 10.64
N THR A 159 15.32 -10.62 10.16
CA THR A 159 15.09 -9.36 9.44
C THR A 159 15.51 -8.15 10.28
N ILE A 160 14.97 -8.00 11.49
CA ILE A 160 15.25 -6.84 12.34
C ILE A 160 16.70 -6.84 12.83
N THR A 161 17.26 -8.01 13.17
CA THR A 161 18.68 -8.11 13.56
C THR A 161 19.59 -7.63 12.44
N SER A 162 19.29 -8.03 11.21
CA SER A 162 20.06 -7.62 10.03
C SER A 162 19.90 -6.15 9.70
N MET A 163 18.68 -5.60 9.78
CA MET A 163 18.43 -4.17 9.53
C MET A 163 19.12 -3.27 10.58
N ARG A 164 19.12 -3.65 11.86
CA ARG A 164 19.78 -2.89 12.93
C ARG A 164 21.31 -2.85 12.83
N ARG A 165 21.91 -3.77 12.06
CA ARG A 165 23.36 -3.85 11.85
C ARG A 165 23.84 -3.11 10.61
N ALA A 166 22.92 -2.67 9.74
CA ALA A 166 23.22 -1.90 8.54
C ALA A 166 23.46 -0.42 8.88
#